data_AF-A0A9P5Q5K3-F1
#
_entry.id   AF-A0A9P5Q5K3-F1
#
_cell.length_a   1.000
_cell.length_b   1.000
_cell.length_c   1.000
_cell.angle_alpha   90.00
_cell.angle_beta   90.00
_cell.angle_gamma   90.00
#
_symmetry.space_group_name_H-M   'P 1'
#
loop_
_entity.id
_entity.type
_entity.pdbx_description
1 polymer ?
#
loop_
_entity_poly.entity_id
_entity_poly.type
_entity_poly.pdbx_seq_one_letter_code
_entity_poly.pdbx_strand_id
1 'polypeptide(L)'
;MSEQKRRNAIRDGYAQLIALLSDGNPEGAGTGLVMPTRGRPKGSGTKGKQGKGSEGESAKGKSGVLFRAVEYCHWLEEGRNALKEEVERLEAAAGIYPHSDS
;
A
#
# COMPACT_ATOMS: atom_id res chain seq x y z
N MET A 1 -18.22 2.50 -25.68
CA MET A 1 -18.09 1.95 -24.32
C MET A 1 -19.30 2.36 -23.50
N SER A 2 -20.01 1.42 -22.88
CA SER A 2 -21.16 1.75 -22.01
C SER A 2 -20.70 2.30 -20.66
N GLU A 3 -21.46 3.25 -20.12
CA GLU A 3 -21.30 3.80 -18.77
C GLU A 3 -21.18 2.68 -17.71
N GLN A 4 -22.00 1.63 -17.85
CA GLN A 4 -21.99 0.51 -16.92
C GLN A 4 -20.66 -0.25 -16.95
N LYS A 5 -20.08 -0.42 -18.14
CA LYS A 5 -18.79 -1.09 -18.30
C LYS A 5 -17.65 -0.29 -17.67
N ARG A 6 -17.70 1.05 -17.74
CA ARG A 6 -16.73 1.92 -17.03
C ARG A 6 -16.84 1.76 -15.51
N ARG A 7 -18.05 1.74 -14.97
CA ARG A 7 -18.28 1.61 -13.51
C ARG A 7 -17.78 0.28 -12.96
N ASN A 8 -18.02 -0.81 -13.69
CA ASN A 8 -17.52 -2.13 -13.29
C ASN A 8 -15.99 -2.15 -13.26
N ALA A 9 -15.32 -1.64 -14.31
CA ALA A 9 -13.86 -1.57 -14.36
C ALA A 9 -13.27 -0.78 -13.18
N ILE A 10 -13.87 0.37 -12.82
CA ILE A 10 -13.43 1.15 -11.66
C ILE A 10 -13.60 0.36 -10.37
N ARG A 11 -14.77 -0.25 -10.16
CA ARG A 11 -15.04 -1.05 -8.95
C ARG A 11 -14.04 -2.19 -8.80
N ASP A 12 -13.78 -2.90 -9.89
CA ASP A 12 -12.87 -4.04 -9.89
C ASP A 12 -11.42 -3.59 -9.61
N GLY A 13 -11.01 -2.42 -10.13
CA GLY A 13 -9.72 -1.80 -9.78
C GLY A 13 -9.60 -1.41 -8.30
N TYR A 14 -10.67 -0.89 -7.69
CA TYR A 14 -10.70 -0.64 -6.24
C TYR A 14 -10.59 -1.92 -5.42
N ALA A 15 -11.23 -3.01 -5.85
CA ALA A 15 -11.15 -4.29 -5.15
C ALA A 15 -9.71 -4.83 -5.14
N GLN A 16 -9.01 -4.75 -6.27
CA GLN A 16 -7.59 -5.12 -6.38
C GLN A 16 -6.71 -4.24 -5.48
N LEU A 17 -6.94 -2.93 -5.49
CA LEU A 17 -6.18 -2.00 -4.66
C LEU A 17 -6.37 -2.27 -3.15
N ILE A 18 -7.59 -2.58 -2.72
CA ILE A 18 -7.88 -2.93 -1.33
C ILE A 18 -7.17 -4.24 -0.95
N ALA A 19 -7.16 -5.25 -1.82
CA ALA A 19 -6.44 -6.50 -1.57
C ALA A 19 -4.94 -6.24 -1.39
N LEU A 20 -4.30 -5.51 -2.32
CA LEU A 20 -2.88 -5.15 -2.22
C LEU A 20 -2.52 -4.41 -0.93
N LEU A 21 -3.37 -3.48 -0.48
CA LEU A 21 -3.15 -2.74 0.77
C LEU A 21 -3.47 -3.54 2.04
N SER A 22 -4.23 -4.62 1.93
CA SER A 22 -4.52 -5.54 3.03
C SER A 22 -3.41 -6.58 3.16
N ASP A 23 -2.98 -7.16 2.03
CA ASP A 23 -1.96 -8.21 1.96
C ASP A 23 -0.55 -7.64 2.11
N GLY A 24 -0.32 -6.40 1.64
CA GLY A 24 0.93 -5.65 1.80
C GLY A 24 1.19 -5.17 3.23
N ASN A 25 0.28 -5.45 4.16
CA ASN A 25 0.52 -5.34 5.59
C ASN A 25 0.97 -6.72 6.10
N PRO A 26 2.28 -7.02 6.16
CA PRO A 26 2.73 -8.35 6.53
C PRO A 26 2.20 -8.73 7.91
N GLU A 27 1.38 -9.80 7.98
CA GLU A 27 0.88 -10.45 9.21
C GLU A 27 2.01 -11.13 10.04
N GLY A 28 3.18 -10.51 10.09
CA GLY A 28 4.35 -11.02 10.80
C GLY A 28 5.40 -9.96 11.12
N ALA A 29 5.15 -8.68 10.87
CA ALA A 29 6.04 -7.61 11.32
C ALA A 29 5.84 -7.32 12.82
N GLY A 30 6.18 -8.30 13.66
CA GLY A 30 6.33 -8.16 15.11
C GLY A 30 7.49 -7.24 15.53
N THR A 31 8.20 -6.63 14.58
CA THR A 31 9.28 -5.67 14.83
C THR A 31 9.28 -4.57 13.75
N GLY A 32 8.66 -3.42 14.04
CA GLY A 32 9.19 -2.11 13.63
C GLY A 32 8.91 -1.55 12.24
N LEU A 33 8.44 -2.32 11.23
CA LEU A 33 8.07 -1.76 9.92
C LEU A 33 6.57 -1.46 9.85
N VAL A 34 6.13 -0.56 10.73
CA VAL A 34 4.78 0.01 10.67
C VAL A 34 4.78 1.06 9.56
N MET A 35 3.96 0.86 8.53
CA MET A 35 3.59 1.90 7.56
C MET A 35 3.47 3.24 8.28
N PRO A 36 4.26 4.28 7.93
CA PRO A 36 4.22 5.54 8.65
C PRO A 36 2.79 6.07 8.61
N THR A 37 2.07 6.02 9.73
CA THR A 37 0.72 6.59 9.83
C THR A 37 0.87 8.11 10.00
N ARG A 38 1.64 8.74 9.11
CA ARG A 38 2.07 10.13 9.22
C ARG A 38 0.98 11.01 8.65
N GLY A 39 -0.01 11.27 9.51
CA GLY A 39 -1.07 12.23 9.20
C GLY A 39 -2.48 11.68 9.33
N ARG A 40 -2.73 10.60 10.08
CA ARG A 40 -4.10 10.25 10.47
C ARG A 40 -4.72 11.49 11.14
N PRO A 41 -5.75 12.14 10.56
CA PRO A 41 -6.46 13.17 11.29
C PRO A 41 -7.01 12.54 12.57
N LYS A 42 -6.62 13.10 13.73
CA LYS A 42 -7.17 12.76 15.04
C LYS A 42 -8.65 13.15 15.06
N GLY A 43 -9.52 12.29 14.51
CA GLY A 43 -10.94 12.60 14.37
C GLY A 43 -11.86 11.48 13.86
N SER A 44 -11.40 10.23 13.74
CA SER A 44 -12.31 9.11 13.46
C SER A 44 -11.94 7.90 14.30
N GLY A 45 -12.30 7.99 15.58
CA GLY A 45 -12.59 6.82 16.39
C GLY A 45 -14.08 6.56 16.28
N THR A 46 -14.48 5.55 15.52
CA THR A 46 -15.77 4.89 15.76
C THR A 46 -15.47 3.48 16.24
N LYS A 47 -15.79 3.33 17.53
CA LYS A 47 -15.72 2.13 18.34
C LYS A 47 -16.60 1.05 17.69
N GLY A 48 -15.99 -0.11 17.45
CA GLY A 48 -16.57 -1.43 17.23
C GLY A 48 -17.93 -1.55 16.54
N LYS A 49 -17.96 -2.25 15.41
CA LYS A 49 -18.93 -3.35 15.24
C LYS A 49 -18.46 -4.38 14.22
N GLN A 50 -18.02 -5.50 14.74
CA GLN A 50 -18.08 -6.81 14.09
C GLN A 50 -19.54 -7.03 13.69
N GLY A 51 -19.86 -6.98 12.39
CA GLY A 51 -21.25 -6.94 11.95
C GLY A 51 -21.42 -7.07 10.44
N LYS A 52 -21.59 -8.31 10.00
CA LYS A 52 -22.28 -8.77 8.78
C LYS A 52 -23.34 -7.76 8.25
N GLY A 53 -23.18 -7.26 7.01
CA GLY A 53 -24.18 -6.46 6.29
C GLY A 53 -23.57 -5.75 5.06
N SER A 54 -23.70 -6.32 3.87
CA SER A 54 -24.69 -5.96 2.83
C SER A 54 -24.54 -4.53 2.28
N GLU A 55 -24.09 -4.45 1.02
CA GLU A 55 -24.60 -3.54 -0.01
C GLU A 55 -24.95 -2.11 0.44
N GLY A 56 -23.95 -1.25 0.70
CA GLY A 56 -24.26 0.17 0.93
C GLY A 56 -23.11 1.10 1.31
N GLU A 57 -22.03 0.61 1.92
CA GLU A 57 -20.95 1.46 2.48
C GLU A 57 -19.83 1.84 1.48
N SER A 58 -20.13 1.88 0.17
CA SER A 58 -19.10 2.07 -0.86
C SER A 58 -18.64 3.52 -1.06
N ALA A 59 -19.19 4.49 -0.31
CA ALA A 59 -18.87 5.92 -0.47
C ALA A 59 -17.83 6.43 0.53
N LYS A 60 -17.75 5.87 1.75
CA LYS A 60 -16.86 6.37 2.81
C LYS A 60 -15.45 5.75 2.78
N GLY A 61 -15.22 4.75 1.93
CA GLY A 61 -13.93 4.03 1.81
C GLY A 61 -13.10 4.32 0.55
N LYS A 62 -13.64 4.94 -0.51
CA LYS A 62 -12.92 5.08 -1.79
C LYS A 62 -11.76 6.08 -1.73
N SER A 63 -12.01 7.29 -1.24
CA SER A 63 -10.94 8.30 -1.09
C SER A 63 -9.88 7.86 -0.09
N GLY A 64 -10.28 7.24 1.03
CA GLY A 64 -9.36 6.69 2.02
C GLY A 64 -8.42 5.63 1.47
N VAL A 65 -8.93 4.74 0.60
CA VAL A 65 -8.11 3.72 -0.08
C VAL A 65 -7.08 4.36 -1.02
N LEU A 66 -7.45 5.40 -1.76
CA LEU A 66 -6.50 6.10 -2.64
C LEU A 66 -5.39 6.80 -1.84
N PHE A 67 -5.71 7.45 -0.72
CA PHE A 67 -4.70 8.07 0.14
C PHE A 67 -3.73 7.03 0.72
N ARG A 68 -4.25 5.90 1.23
CA ARG A 68 -3.41 4.79 1.70
C ARG A 68 -2.53 4.22 0.58
N ALA A 69 -3.02 4.18 -0.66
CA ALA A 69 -2.24 3.74 -1.80
C ALA A 69 -1.05 4.65 -2.10
N VAL A 70 -1.25 5.97 -2.04
CA VAL A 70 -0.17 6.94 -2.22
C VAL A 70 0.91 6.77 -1.14
N GLU A 71 0.50 6.66 0.12
CA GLU A 71 1.42 6.41 1.24
C GLU A 71 2.18 5.08 1.06
N TYR A 72 1.49 4.04 0.58
CA TYR A 72 2.10 2.74 0.30
C TYR A 72 3.14 2.80 -0.83
N CYS A 73 2.87 3.54 -1.91
CA CYS A 73 3.86 3.76 -2.97
C CYS A 73 5.11 4.44 -2.44
N HIS A 74 4.97 5.52 -1.66
CA HIS A 74 6.13 6.21 -1.08
C HIS A 74 6.93 5.31 -0.13
N TRP A 75 6.25 4.54 0.72
CA TRP A 75 6.93 3.60 1.61
C TRP A 75 7.70 2.51 0.83
N LEU A 76 7.11 1.97 -0.25
CA LEU A 76 7.80 1.01 -1.12
C LEU A 76 9.00 1.63 -1.83
N GLU A 77 8.91 2.89 -2.27
CA GLU A 77 10.02 3.61 -2.90
C GLU A 77 11.18 3.83 -1.94
N GLU A 78 10.89 4.26 -0.71
CA GLU A 78 11.89 4.40 0.36
C GLU A 78 12.54 3.05 0.68
N GLY A 79 11.74 2.01 0.88
CA GLY A 79 12.24 0.65 1.15
C GLY A 79 13.08 0.08 0.01
N ARG A 80 12.67 0.28 -1.24
CA ARG A 80 13.45 -0.12 -2.43
C ARG A 80 14.79 0.60 -2.49
N ASN A 81 14.80 1.92 -2.27
CA ASN A 81 16.03 2.70 -2.32
C ASN A 81 17.01 2.27 -1.22
N ALA A 82 16.53 2.12 0.03
CA ALA A 82 17.34 1.63 1.14
C ALA A 82 17.89 0.22 0.89
N LEU A 83 17.07 -0.67 0.32
CA LEU A 83 17.51 -2.01 -0.07
C LEU A 83 18.58 -1.95 -1.16
N LYS A 84 18.44 -1.07 -2.15
CA LYS A 84 19.43 -0.88 -3.23
C LYS A 84 20.77 -0.40 -2.68
N GLU A 85 20.77 0.59 -1.79
CA GLU A 85 21.98 1.10 -1.13
C GLU A 85 22.69 -0.01 -0.34
N GLU A 86 21.93 -0.84 0.38
CA GLU A 86 22.49 -1.95 1.14
C GLU A 86 23.09 -3.03 0.23
N VAL A 87 22.43 -3.34 -0.89
CA VAL A 87 22.96 -4.25 -1.91
C VAL A 87 24.26 -3.70 -2.50
N GLU A 88 24.29 -2.43 -2.92
CA GLU A 88 25.49 -1.80 -3.48
C GLU A 88 26.67 -1.83 -2.49
N ARG A 89 26.39 -1.56 -1.20
CA ARG A 89 27.40 -1.63 -0.13
C ARG A 89 27.97 -3.05 0.02
N LEU A 90 27.11 -4.07 -0.02
CA LEU A 90 27.51 -5.47 0.12
C LEU A 90 28.25 -5.98 -1.11
N GLU A 91 27.80 -5.61 -2.30
CA GLU A 91 28.47 -5.93 -3.57
C GLU A 91 29.87 -5.32 -3.60
N ALA A 92 30.01 -4.04 -3.22
CA ALA A 92 31.32 -3.39 -3.12
C ALA A 92 32.23 -4.08 -2.09
N ALA A 93 31.71 -4.46 -0.92
CA ALA A 93 32.46 -5.20 0.10
C ALA A 93 32.90 -6.60 -0.38
N ALA A 94 32.10 -7.23 -1.26
CA ALA A 94 32.41 -8.51 -1.87
C ALA A 94 33.31 -8.39 -3.12
N GLY A 95 33.63 -7.17 -3.58
CA GLY A 95 34.40 -6.93 -4.81
C GLY A 95 33.60 -7.23 -6.09
N ILE A 96 32.27 -7.26 -6.00
CA ILE A 96 31.35 -7.41 -7.14
C ILE A 96 30.95 -5.99 -7.55
N TYR A 97 31.33 -5.56 -8.76
CA TYR A 97 30.85 -4.29 -9.29
C TYR A 97 29.61 -4.54 -10.15
N PRO A 98 28.52 -3.79 -9.95
CA PRO A 98 27.35 -3.90 -10.82
C PRO A 98 27.78 -3.57 -12.25
N HIS A 99 27.44 -4.47 -13.18
CA HIS A 99 27.70 -4.25 -14.60
C HIS A 99 26.91 -3.00 -15.01
N SER A 100 27.63 -1.93 -15.35
CA SER A 100 27.04 -0.69 -15.82
C SER A 100 26.40 -0.93 -17.18
N ASP A 101 25.11 -1.27 -17.21
CA ASP A 101 24.33 -1.17 -18.44
C ASP A 101 24.24 0.30 -18.84
N SER A 102 24.86 0.60 -19.98
CA SER A 102 24.93 1.90 -20.65
C SER A 102 23.63 2.25 -21.37
#